data_AF-A0A7S2QPI4-F1
#
_entry.id   AF-A0A7S2QPI4-F1
#
_cell.length_a   1.000
_cell.length_b   1.000
_cell.length_c   1.000
_cell.angle_alpha   90.00
_cell.angle_beta   90.00
_cell.angle_gamma   90.00
#
_symmetry.space_group_name_H-M   'P 1'
#
loop_
_entity.id
_entity.type
_entity.pdbx_description
1 polymer ?
#
loop_
_entity_poly.entity_id
_entity_poly.type
_entity_poly.pdbx_seq_one_letter_code
_entity_poly.pdbx_strand_id
1 'polypeptide(L)'
;AWDDAEAFVLKLGRVPAFQLRLQLWVFEHAFQEHYTMYDTAAAEITAACEALRRSARVRRLLALVLAVGNYLNAGTSRGRADGFNVDSLLLLRALKAQRPGHPATSLTDFVVQQLDKSWPGDLDRLFAEDGEAQAVRLAARHKLGDLLSELDAYRRGAEG
;
A
#
# COMPACT_ATOMS: atom_id res chain seq x y z
N ALA A 1 8.47 56.60 -23.11
CA ALA A 1 9.28 55.40 -23.39
C ALA A 1 8.61 54.24 -22.69
N TRP A 2 8.59 53.06 -23.32
CA TRP A 2 8.02 51.86 -22.69
C TRP A 2 8.93 51.47 -21.52
N ASP A 3 8.35 51.01 -20.42
CA ASP A 3 9.16 50.46 -19.33
C ASP A 3 9.70 49.07 -19.70
N ASP A 4 10.61 48.55 -18.87
CA ASP A 4 11.27 47.27 -19.13
C ASP A 4 10.28 46.08 -19.17
N ALA A 5 9.18 46.16 -18.41
CA ALA A 5 8.16 45.11 -18.36
C ALA A 5 7.31 45.10 -19.64
N GLU A 6 6.88 46.28 -20.11
CA GLU A 6 6.14 46.43 -21.36
C GLU A 6 7.00 45.99 -22.57
N ALA A 7 8.29 46.36 -22.57
CA ALA A 7 9.23 45.95 -23.61
C ALA A 7 9.47 44.41 -23.62
N PHE A 8 9.46 43.77 -22.46
CA PHE A 8 9.56 42.31 -22.33
C PHE A 8 8.32 41.60 -22.88
N VAL A 9 7.11 42.05 -22.50
CA VAL A 9 5.85 41.46 -22.97
C VAL A 9 5.72 41.57 -24.50
N LEU A 10 6.12 42.70 -25.11
CA LEU A 10 6.16 42.83 -26.56
C LEU A 10 7.07 41.82 -27.24
N LYS A 11 8.24 41.52 -26.65
CA LYS A 11 9.17 40.52 -27.18
C LYS A 11 8.57 39.12 -27.12
N LEU A 12 7.87 38.79 -26.03
CA LEU A 12 7.15 37.51 -25.89
C LEU A 12 6.03 37.38 -26.94
N GLY A 13 5.27 38.44 -27.20
CA GLY A 13 4.21 38.43 -28.22
C GLY A 13 4.70 38.18 -29.66
N ARG A 14 6.00 38.34 -29.92
CA ARG A 14 6.62 38.02 -31.23
C ARG A 14 6.98 36.53 -31.37
N VAL A 15 6.99 35.77 -30.27
CA VAL A 15 7.27 34.34 -30.30
C VAL A 15 6.01 33.59 -30.75
N PRO A 16 6.04 32.84 -31.87
CA PRO A 16 4.86 32.12 -32.34
C PRO A 16 4.40 31.07 -31.33
N ALA A 17 3.10 31.08 -31.01
CA ALA A 17 2.48 30.17 -30.04
C ALA A 17 3.23 30.12 -28.69
N PHE A 18 3.72 31.27 -28.22
CA PHE A 18 4.52 31.38 -26.99
C PHE A 18 3.90 30.63 -25.79
N GLN A 19 2.60 30.82 -25.55
CA GLN A 19 1.89 30.17 -24.45
C GLN A 19 1.96 28.64 -24.53
N LEU A 20 1.68 28.07 -25.72
CA LEU A 20 1.75 26.62 -25.95
C LEU A 20 3.18 26.09 -25.78
N ARG A 21 4.17 26.80 -26.32
CA ARG A 21 5.59 26.41 -26.17
C ARG A 21 6.02 26.40 -24.70
N LEU A 22 5.58 27.39 -23.93
CA LEU A 22 5.85 27.45 -22.49
C LEU A 22 5.18 26.28 -21.75
N GLN A 23 3.92 25.98 -22.06
CA GLN A 23 3.20 24.83 -21.48
C GLN A 23 3.92 23.51 -21.79
N LEU A 24 4.34 23.31 -23.04
CA LEU A 24 5.08 22.12 -23.46
C LEU A 24 6.43 21.99 -22.74
N TRP A 25 7.19 23.08 -22.61
CA TRP A 25 8.47 23.04 -21.90
C TRP A 25 8.31 22.72 -20.41
N VAL A 26 7.29 23.28 -19.75
CA VAL A 26 6.98 22.94 -18.36
C VAL A 26 6.61 21.46 -18.24
N PHE A 27 5.77 20.97 -19.15
CA PHE A 27 5.38 19.56 -19.18
C PHE A 27 6.58 18.63 -19.41
N GLU A 28 7.40 18.90 -20.43
CA GLU A 28 8.58 18.10 -20.77
C GLU A 28 9.57 18.04 -19.60
N HIS A 29 9.78 19.17 -18.92
CA HIS A 29 10.69 19.23 -17.77
C HIS A 29 10.20 18.41 -16.58
N ALA A 30 8.89 18.37 -16.34
CA ALA A 30 8.29 17.62 -15.23
C ALA A 30 7.98 16.15 -15.55
N PHE A 31 7.96 15.77 -16.84
CA PHE A 31 7.46 14.46 -17.28
C PHE A 31 8.21 13.28 -16.67
N GLN A 32 9.54 13.32 -16.67
CA GLN A 32 10.34 12.19 -16.18
C GLN A 32 10.16 11.95 -14.68
N GLU A 33 10.02 13.02 -13.91
CA GLU A 33 9.77 12.93 -12.46
C GLU A 33 8.40 12.28 -12.20
N HIS A 34 7.35 12.80 -12.84
CA HIS A 34 5.99 12.25 -12.70
C HIS A 34 5.89 10.80 -13.19
N TYR A 35 6.48 10.49 -14.35
CA TYR A 35 6.50 9.13 -14.88
C TYR A 35 7.16 8.16 -13.88
N THR A 36 8.35 8.50 -13.38
CA THR A 36 9.09 7.66 -12.43
C THR A 36 8.31 7.44 -11.13
N MET A 37 7.64 8.50 -10.64
CA MET A 37 6.79 8.43 -9.46
C MET A 37 5.63 7.43 -9.65
N TYR A 38 4.88 7.55 -10.76
CA TYR A 38 3.75 6.67 -11.04
C TYR A 38 4.17 5.23 -11.33
N ASP A 39 5.24 5.04 -12.10
CA ASP A 39 5.77 3.71 -12.42
C ASP A 39 6.24 2.98 -11.16
N THR A 40 6.98 3.67 -10.28
CA THR A 40 7.42 3.10 -8.99
C THR A 40 6.22 2.71 -8.13
N ALA A 41 5.21 3.57 -8.04
CA ALA A 41 4.02 3.28 -7.25
C ALA A 41 3.25 2.06 -7.80
N ALA A 42 3.08 1.98 -9.12
CA ALA A 42 2.44 0.85 -9.78
C ALA A 42 3.22 -0.46 -9.56
N ALA A 43 4.54 -0.42 -9.68
CA ALA A 43 5.41 -1.56 -9.46
C ALA A 43 5.30 -2.09 -8.02
N GLU A 44 5.32 -1.21 -7.01
CA GLU A 44 5.23 -1.60 -5.60
C GLU A 44 3.86 -2.16 -5.23
N ILE A 45 2.78 -1.54 -5.70
CA ILE A 45 1.41 -2.06 -5.48
C ILE A 45 1.28 -3.45 -6.12
N THR A 46 1.78 -3.61 -7.35
CA THR A 46 1.75 -4.90 -8.07
C THR A 46 2.56 -5.96 -7.32
N ALA A 47 3.78 -5.62 -6.88
CA ALA A 47 4.63 -6.52 -6.13
C ALA A 47 3.98 -6.98 -4.82
N ALA A 48 3.33 -6.07 -4.08
CA ALA A 48 2.59 -6.43 -2.87
C ALA A 48 1.41 -7.38 -3.16
N CYS A 49 0.62 -7.09 -4.19
CA CYS A 49 -0.48 -7.95 -4.62
C CYS A 49 0.02 -9.36 -4.99
N GLU A 50 1.11 -9.45 -5.74
CA GLU A 50 1.71 -10.73 -6.10
C GLU A 50 2.28 -11.49 -4.90
N ALA A 51 2.99 -10.79 -4.01
CA ALA A 51 3.55 -11.35 -2.79
C ALA A 51 2.45 -11.96 -1.91
N LEU A 52 1.37 -11.21 -1.65
CA LEU A 52 0.23 -11.69 -0.88
C LEU A 52 -0.46 -12.89 -1.54
N ARG A 53 -0.71 -12.82 -2.86
CA ARG A 53 -1.42 -13.87 -3.60
C ARG A 53 -0.62 -15.18 -3.67
N ARG A 54 0.69 -15.10 -3.87
CA ARG A 54 1.55 -16.29 -4.03
C ARG A 54 2.06 -16.85 -2.71
N SER A 55 2.14 -16.05 -1.64
CA SER A 55 2.73 -16.46 -0.36
C SER A 55 1.98 -17.59 0.34
N ALA A 56 2.68 -18.71 0.53
CA ALA A 56 2.21 -19.79 1.38
C ALA A 56 2.20 -19.39 2.87
N ARG A 57 3.12 -18.50 3.27
CA ARG A 57 3.27 -18.01 4.66
C ARG A 57 2.05 -17.19 5.08
N VAL A 58 1.65 -16.24 4.24
CA VAL A 58 0.43 -15.44 4.45
C VAL A 58 -0.81 -16.34 4.49
N ARG A 59 -0.91 -17.31 3.57
CA ARG A 59 -2.03 -18.29 3.59
C ARG A 59 -2.08 -19.09 4.89
N ARG A 60 -0.95 -19.58 5.40
CA ARG A 60 -0.88 -20.32 6.68
C ARG A 60 -1.27 -19.45 7.86
N LEU A 61 -0.81 -18.19 7.90
CA LEU A 61 -1.19 -17.23 8.93
C LEU A 61 -2.71 -17.00 8.93
N LEU A 62 -3.29 -16.71 7.77
CA LEU A 62 -4.74 -16.48 7.66
C LEU A 62 -5.54 -17.74 8.01
N ALA A 63 -5.08 -18.93 7.57
CA ALA A 63 -5.73 -20.19 7.90
C ALA A 63 -5.69 -20.49 9.41
N LEU A 64 -4.57 -20.22 10.08
CA LEU A 64 -4.45 -20.40 11.51
C LEU A 64 -5.38 -19.43 12.26
N VAL A 65 -5.41 -18.16 11.87
CA VAL A 65 -6.33 -17.18 12.46
C VAL A 65 -7.79 -17.61 12.27
N LEU A 66 -8.15 -18.10 11.08
CA LEU A 66 -9.49 -18.62 10.80
C LEU A 66 -9.82 -19.83 11.70
N ALA A 67 -8.90 -20.79 11.82
CA ALA A 67 -9.09 -21.97 12.65
C ALA A 67 -9.27 -21.61 14.14
N VAL A 68 -8.44 -20.70 14.65
CA VAL A 68 -8.54 -20.18 16.01
C VAL A 68 -9.86 -19.43 16.22
N GLY A 69 -10.25 -18.57 15.27
CA GLY A 69 -11.51 -17.83 15.31
C GLY A 69 -12.73 -18.76 15.32
N ASN A 70 -12.75 -19.78 14.46
CA ASN A 70 -13.83 -20.77 14.41
C ASN A 70 -13.92 -21.57 15.71
N TYR A 71 -12.78 -21.98 16.28
CA TYR A 71 -12.76 -22.69 17.56
C TYR A 71 -13.32 -21.84 18.70
N LEU A 72 -12.86 -20.58 18.82
CA LEU A 72 -13.31 -19.67 19.89
C LEU A 72 -14.79 -19.28 19.76
N ASN A 73 -15.31 -19.23 18.53
CA ASN A 73 -16.70 -18.88 18.26
C ASN A 73 -17.61 -20.11 18.07
N ALA A 74 -17.13 -21.31 18.43
CA ALA A 74 -17.91 -22.54 18.33
C ALA A 74 -19.26 -22.40 19.07
N GLY A 75 -20.34 -22.84 18.43
CA GLY A 75 -21.70 -22.69 18.95
C GLY A 75 -22.38 -21.34 18.66
N THR A 76 -21.67 -20.38 18.05
CA THR A 76 -22.25 -19.15 17.52
C THR A 76 -22.38 -19.20 16.00
N SER A 77 -23.12 -18.25 15.41
CA SER A 77 -23.17 -18.07 13.94
C SER A 77 -21.80 -17.77 13.31
N ARG A 78 -20.80 -17.38 14.10
CA ARG A 78 -19.43 -17.06 13.66
C ARG A 78 -18.45 -18.24 13.77
N GLY A 79 -18.87 -19.39 14.32
CA GLY A 79 -18.00 -20.55 14.54
C GLY A 79 -17.78 -21.47 13.33
N ARG A 80 -18.37 -21.15 12.18
CA ARG A 80 -18.29 -21.93 10.93
C ARG A 80 -18.03 -21.01 9.74
N ALA A 81 -17.09 -20.08 9.90
CA ALA A 81 -16.72 -19.15 8.86
C ALA A 81 -15.77 -19.82 7.85
N ASP A 82 -15.96 -19.51 6.57
CA ASP A 82 -15.04 -19.90 5.48
C ASP A 82 -13.93 -18.86 5.26
N GLY A 83 -14.08 -17.69 5.87
CA GLY A 83 -13.14 -16.57 5.78
C GLY A 83 -13.51 -15.45 6.75
N PHE A 84 -12.68 -14.43 6.82
CA PHE A 84 -12.90 -13.25 7.66
C PHE A 84 -12.40 -11.99 6.95
N ASN A 85 -12.95 -10.82 7.31
CA ASN A 85 -12.40 -9.55 6.84
C ASN A 85 -11.01 -9.34 7.47
N VAL A 86 -10.00 -9.02 6.65
CA VAL A 86 -8.61 -8.75 7.06
C VAL A 86 -8.52 -7.74 8.20
N ASP A 87 -9.43 -6.76 8.28
CA ASP A 87 -9.49 -5.80 9.40
C ASP A 87 -9.64 -6.48 10.78
N SER A 88 -10.19 -7.69 10.81
CA SER A 88 -10.32 -8.49 12.04
C SER A 88 -8.97 -8.87 12.64
N LEU A 89 -7.87 -8.85 11.86
CA LEU A 89 -6.52 -9.08 12.38
C LEU A 89 -6.12 -8.05 13.45
N LEU A 90 -6.63 -6.82 13.36
CA LEU A 90 -6.36 -5.76 14.35
C LEU A 90 -6.97 -6.10 15.73
N LEU A 91 -8.04 -6.88 15.75
CA LEU A 91 -8.75 -7.27 16.97
C LEU A 91 -8.01 -8.34 17.78
N LEU A 92 -7.10 -9.10 17.14
CA LEU A 92 -6.36 -10.18 17.81
C LEU A 92 -5.51 -9.68 18.99
N ARG A 93 -5.00 -8.45 18.89
CA ARG A 93 -4.19 -7.82 19.95
C ARG A 93 -5.03 -7.42 21.16
N ALA A 94 -6.32 -7.15 20.96
CA ALA A 94 -7.25 -6.73 22.01
C ALA A 94 -7.73 -7.91 22.86
N LEU A 95 -7.83 -9.11 22.27
CA LEU A 95 -8.28 -10.32 22.95
C LEU A 95 -7.14 -10.92 23.79
N LYS A 96 -7.20 -10.71 25.11
CA LYS A 96 -6.20 -11.21 26.06
C LYS A 96 -6.76 -12.36 26.90
N ALA A 97 -6.03 -13.46 26.94
CA ALA A 97 -6.23 -14.50 27.93
C ALA A 97 -5.51 -14.10 29.23
N GLN A 98 -6.24 -14.12 30.33
CA GLN A 98 -5.72 -14.00 31.68
C GLN A 98 -5.80 -15.37 32.35
N ARG A 99 -4.64 -15.91 32.72
CA ARG A 99 -4.55 -17.11 33.55
C ARG A 99 -3.99 -16.73 34.92
N PRO A 100 -4.55 -17.24 36.02
CA PRO A 100 -4.00 -17.00 37.35
C PRO A 100 -2.51 -17.38 37.39
N GLY A 101 -1.65 -16.48 37.88
CA GLY A 101 -0.21 -16.71 37.98
C GLY A 101 0.61 -16.50 36.70
N HIS A 102 0.00 -16.06 35.58
CA HIS A 102 0.71 -15.80 34.32
C HIS A 102 0.43 -14.40 33.76
N PRO A 103 1.38 -13.78 33.03
CA PRO A 103 1.13 -12.52 32.34
C PRO A 103 0.03 -12.69 31.29
N ALA A 104 -0.74 -11.62 31.07
CA ALA A 104 -1.77 -11.59 30.03
C ALA A 104 -1.14 -11.90 28.66
N THR A 105 -1.69 -12.90 27.95
CA THR A 105 -1.24 -13.29 26.61
C THR A 105 -2.33 -12.93 25.61
N SER A 106 -2.00 -12.17 24.57
CA SER A 106 -2.97 -11.84 23.52
C SER A 106 -3.16 -12.99 22.52
N LEU A 107 -4.22 -12.93 21.74
CA LEU A 107 -4.44 -13.89 20.67
C LEU A 107 -3.36 -13.75 19.58
N THR A 108 -2.81 -12.55 19.38
CA THR A 108 -1.64 -12.33 18.53
C THR A 108 -0.43 -13.12 19.03
N ASP A 109 -0.12 -13.06 20.33
CA ASP A 109 1.01 -13.79 20.91
C ASP A 109 0.84 -15.31 20.74
N PHE A 110 -0.39 -15.80 20.92
CA PHE A 110 -0.71 -17.21 20.70
C PHE A 110 -0.53 -17.62 19.23
N VAL A 111 -1.02 -16.83 18.28
CA VAL A 111 -0.89 -17.10 16.84
C VAL A 111 0.58 -17.11 16.42
N VAL A 112 1.38 -16.16 16.90
CA VAL A 112 2.83 -16.10 16.65
C VAL A 112 3.52 -17.36 17.16
N GLN A 113 3.27 -17.76 18.41
CA GLN A 113 3.86 -18.98 18.98
C GLN A 113 3.44 -20.25 18.22
N GLN A 114 2.19 -20.32 17.75
CA GLN A 114 1.71 -21.47 17.00
C GLN A 114 2.29 -21.53 15.59
N LEU A 115 2.45 -20.38 14.92
CA LEU A 115 3.13 -20.30 13.62
C LEU A 115 4.58 -20.76 13.74
N ASP A 116 5.31 -20.27 14.74
CA ASP A 116 6.72 -20.61 14.91
C ASP A 116 6.93 -22.10 15.26
N LYS A 117 6.00 -22.69 16.02
CA LYS A 117 6.00 -24.13 16.30
C LYS A 117 5.67 -24.98 15.08
N SER A 118 4.69 -24.57 14.28
CA SER A 118 4.17 -25.37 13.16
C SER A 118 5.00 -25.20 11.89
N TRP A 119 5.54 -24.00 11.67
CA TRP A 119 6.37 -23.62 10.52
C TRP A 119 7.53 -22.72 10.98
N PRO A 120 8.57 -23.31 11.59
CA PRO A 120 9.73 -22.56 12.06
C PRO A 120 10.37 -21.71 10.94
N GLY A 121 10.64 -20.43 11.23
CA GLY A 121 11.27 -19.50 10.29
C GLY A 121 10.33 -18.87 9.25
N ASP A 122 9.06 -19.27 9.18
CA ASP A 122 8.09 -18.60 8.28
C ASP A 122 7.89 -17.14 8.69
N LEU A 123 7.87 -16.85 9.99
CA LEU A 123 7.75 -15.49 10.53
C LEU A 123 8.97 -14.64 10.19
N ASP A 124 10.17 -15.17 10.41
CA ASP A 124 11.42 -14.45 10.10
C ASP A 124 11.47 -14.05 8.63
N ARG A 125 11.12 -14.98 7.73
CA ARG A 125 11.13 -14.69 6.30
C ARG A 125 9.97 -13.78 5.88
N LEU A 126 8.82 -13.84 6.56
CA LEU A 126 7.68 -12.96 6.26
C LEU A 126 7.99 -11.50 6.59
N PHE A 127 8.74 -11.28 7.67
CA PHE A 127 9.15 -9.97 8.16
C PHE A 127 10.59 -9.56 7.81
N ALA A 128 11.28 -10.34 6.98
CA ALA A 128 12.59 -10.00 6.44
C ALA A 128 12.54 -8.72 5.57
N GLU A 129 13.70 -8.13 5.30
CA GLU A 129 13.81 -6.92 4.47
C GLU A 129 13.30 -7.12 3.04
N ASP A 130 13.41 -8.33 2.50
CA ASP A 130 12.89 -8.76 1.21
C ASP A 130 11.58 -9.58 1.33
N GLY A 131 10.99 -9.61 2.53
CA GLY A 131 9.79 -10.37 2.86
C GLY A 131 8.49 -9.73 2.40
N GLU A 132 7.38 -10.48 2.51
CA GLU A 132 6.05 -10.00 2.13
C GLU A 132 5.63 -8.75 2.90
N ALA A 133 5.99 -8.66 4.19
CA ALA A 133 5.66 -7.50 5.00
C ALA A 133 6.28 -6.21 4.45
N GLN A 134 7.49 -6.28 3.88
CA GLN A 134 8.13 -5.11 3.28
C GLN A 134 7.43 -4.69 1.99
N ALA A 135 7.10 -5.64 1.11
CA ALA A 135 6.35 -5.34 -0.12
C ALA A 135 5.02 -4.64 0.21
N VAL A 136 4.29 -5.14 1.21
CA VAL A 136 3.04 -4.52 1.68
C VAL A 136 3.28 -3.12 2.25
N ARG A 137 4.35 -2.89 3.01
CA ARG A 137 4.70 -1.55 3.55
C ARG A 137 5.01 -0.54 2.44
N LEU A 138 5.76 -0.96 1.43
CA LEU A 138 6.08 -0.12 0.27
C LEU A 138 4.79 0.23 -0.49
N ALA A 139 3.91 -0.73 -0.75
CA ALA A 139 2.62 -0.45 -1.38
C ALA A 139 1.71 0.45 -0.52
N ALA A 140 1.71 0.26 0.80
CA ALA A 140 0.83 0.99 1.72
C ALA A 140 1.13 2.51 1.81
N ARG A 141 2.29 2.97 1.32
CA ARG A 141 2.59 4.41 1.22
C ARG A 141 1.80 5.12 0.12
N HIS A 142 1.21 4.34 -0.79
CA HIS A 142 0.49 4.83 -1.95
C HIS A 142 -1.01 4.73 -1.74
N LYS A 143 -1.72 5.83 -2.01
CA LYS A 143 -3.18 5.82 -2.09
C LYS A 143 -3.59 5.70 -3.55
N LEU A 144 -4.08 4.53 -3.93
CA LEU A 144 -4.44 4.25 -5.32
C LEU A 144 -5.46 5.26 -5.89
N GLY A 145 -6.44 5.68 -5.09
CA GLY A 145 -7.44 6.68 -5.52
C GLY A 145 -6.82 8.06 -5.81
N ASP A 146 -5.85 8.48 -4.99
CA ASP A 146 -5.14 9.75 -5.17
C ASP A 146 -4.25 9.66 -6.42
N LEU A 147 -3.49 8.57 -6.58
CA LEU A 147 -2.64 8.34 -7.76
C LEU A 147 -3.43 8.34 -9.08
N LEU A 148 -4.59 7.67 -9.10
CA LEU A 148 -5.45 7.66 -10.29
C LEU A 148 -5.98 9.07 -10.62
N SER A 149 -6.38 9.82 -9.59
CA SER A 149 -6.87 11.19 -9.76
C SER A 149 -5.78 12.13 -10.28
N GLU A 150 -4.56 12.00 -9.75
CA GLU A 150 -3.40 12.77 -10.20
C GLU A 150 -2.99 12.40 -11.62
N LEU A 151 -2.93 11.11 -11.97
CA LEU A 151 -2.61 10.64 -13.31
C LEU A 151 -3.64 11.13 -14.34
N ASP A 152 -4.93 11.12 -13.98
CA ASP A 152 -5.99 11.67 -14.83
C ASP A 152 -5.86 13.18 -15.01
N ALA A 153 -5.49 13.92 -13.97
CA ALA A 153 -5.22 15.34 -14.08
C ALA A 153 -4.00 15.61 -14.97
N TYR A 154 -2.95 14.81 -14.82
CA TYR A 154 -1.74 14.90 -15.63
C TYR A 154 -2.01 14.60 -17.11
N ARG A 155 -2.79 13.56 -17.40
CA ARG A 155 -3.24 13.23 -18.76
C ARG A 155 -4.03 14.37 -19.40
N ARG A 156 -5.00 14.94 -18.67
CA ARG A 156 -5.77 16.11 -19.19
C ARG A 156 -4.88 17.31 -19.47
N GLY A 157 -3.85 17.53 -18.65
CA GLY A 157 -2.85 18.58 -18.87
C GLY A 157 -1.93 18.33 -20.07
N ALA A 158 -1.78 17.07 -20.50
CA ALA A 158 -1.03 16.71 -21.71
C ALA A 158 -1.87 16.81 -22.99
N GLU A 159 -3.19 16.64 -22.88
CA GLU A 159 -4.13 16.66 -24.00
C GLU A 159 -4.68 18.06 -24.35
N GLY A 160 -4.59 19.02 -23.42
CA GLY A 160 -5.09 20.40 -23.57
C GLY A 160 -4.02 21.40 -23.98
#